data_AF-O63376-F1
#
_entry.id   AF-O63376-F1
#
_cell.length_a   1.000
_cell.length_b   1.000
_cell.length_c   1.000
_cell.angle_alpha   90.00
_cell.angle_beta   90.00
_cell.angle_gamma   90.00
#
_symmetry.space_group_name_H-M   'P 1'
#
loop_
_entity.id
_entity.type
_entity.pdbx_description
1 polymer ?
#
loop_
_entity_poly.entity_id
_entity_poly.type
_entity_poly.pdbx_seq_one_letter_code
_entity_poly.pdbx_strand_id
1 'polypeptide(L)' 'WYFLFAYAILRSIPNKLGGVLALLLSILVLMLVPMLHHLKQRGNTFRPLT' A
#
# COMPACT_ATOMS: atom_id res chain seq x y z
N TRP A 1 0.60 0.28 -19.07
CA TRP A 1 -0.37 -0.23 -18.08
C TRP A 1 0.21 -0.29 -16.67
N TYR A 2 1.41 -0.86 -16.46
CA TYR A 2 2.05 -1.02 -15.15
C TYR A 2 2.13 0.24 -14.27
N PHE A 3 2.31 1.42 -14.88
CA PHE A 3 2.38 2.70 -14.16
C PHE A 3 1.02 3.38 -13.93
N LEU A 4 -0.09 2.78 -14.35
CA LEU A 4 -1.43 3.37 -14.18
C LEU A 4 -1.77 3.56 -12.70
N PHE A 5 -1.31 2.68 -11.82
CA PHE A 5 -1.48 2.82 -10.37
C PHE A 5 -0.82 4.10 -9.84
N ALA A 6 0.44 4.35 -10.22
CA ALA A 6 1.16 5.56 -9.83
C ALA A 6 0.51 6.83 -10.42
N TYR A 7 0.06 6.77 -11.68
CA TYR A 7 -0.66 7.87 -12.32
C TYR A 7 -2.01 8.17 -11.63
N ALA A 8 -2.74 7.13 -11.22
CA ALA A 8 -4.00 7.25 -10.48
C ALA A 8 -3.79 7.96 -9.13
N ILE A 9 -2.71 7.63 -8.41
CA ILE A 9 -2.35 8.32 -7.16
C ILE A 9 -2.01 9.79 -7.45
N LEU A 10 -1.19 10.05 -8.47
CA LEU A 10 -0.74 11.40 -8.80
C LEU A 10 -1.88 12.33 -9.21
N ARG A 11 -2.88 11.84 -9.96
CA ARG A 11 -4.05 12.62 -10.38
C ARG A 11 -5.12 12.80 -9.29
N SER A 12 -5.10 11.95 -8.26
CA SER A 12 -6.09 12.01 -7.17
C SER A 12 -5.74 13.08 -6.13
N ILE A 13 -4.49 13.57 -6.13
CA ILE A 13 -4.00 14.59 -5.21
C ILE A 13 -3.71 15.86 -6.00
N PRO A 14 -4.49 16.95 -5.85
CA PRO A 14 -4.33 18.18 -6.62
C PRO A 14 -3.09 19.02 -6.22
N ASN A 15 -2.26 18.52 -5.30
CA ASN A 15 -1.06 19.18 -4.82
C ASN A 15 0.22 18.44 -5.26
N LYS A 16 1.21 19.18 -5.76
CA LYS A 16 2.46 18.62 -6.31
C LYS A 16 3.30 17.92 -5.25
N LEU A 17 3.42 18.49 -4.05
CA LEU A 17 4.18 17.87 -2.95
C LEU A 17 3.45 16.64 -2.38
N GLY A 18 2.12 16.73 -2.25
CA GLY A 18 1.29 15.64 -1.74
C GLY A 18 1.33 14.41 -2.66
N GLY A 19 1.30 14.61 -3.98
CA GLY A 19 1.40 13.51 -4.95
C GLY A 19 2.72 12.73 -4.86
N VAL A 20 3.85 13.43 -4.72
CA VAL A 20 5.17 12.78 -4.55
C VAL A 20 5.26 12.03 -3.23
N LEU A 21 4.78 12.62 -2.12
CA LEU A 21 4.74 11.96 -0.82
C LEU A 21 3.86 10.71 -0.85
N ALA A 22 2.70 10.77 -1.48
CA ALA A 22 1.81 9.61 -1.61
C ALA A 22 2.43 8.47 -2.44
N LEU A 23 3.17 8.80 -3.50
CA LEU A 23 3.91 7.80 -4.27
C LEU A 23 4.98 7.09 -3.44
N LEU A 24 5.76 7.86 -2.66
CA LEU A 24 6.76 7.30 -1.75
C LEU A 24 6.10 6.42 -0.69
N LEU A 25 5.02 6.90 -0.06
CA LEU A 25 4.27 6.15 0.94
C LEU A 25 3.66 4.88 0.38
N SER A 26 3.18 4.88 -0.86
CA SER A 26 2.61 3.70 -1.50
C SER A 26 3.60 2.53 -1.60
N ILE A 27 4.88 2.82 -1.76
CA ILE A 27 5.94 1.80 -1.79
C ILE A 27 6.38 1.48 -0.36
N LEU A 28 6.49 2.50 0.51
CA LEU A 28 6.87 2.36 1.91
C LEU A 28 5.93 1.42 2.68
N VAL A 29 4.63 1.43 2.36
CA VAL A 29 3.63 0.53 2.97
C VAL A 29 4.02 -0.93 2.84
N LEU A 30 4.67 -1.37 1.75
CA LEU A 30 5.10 -2.76 1.60
C LEU A 30 6.12 -3.18 2.67
N MET A 31 6.97 -2.26 3.11
CA MET A 31 7.93 -2.51 4.21
C MET A 31 7.26 -2.51 5.58
N LEU A 32 6.11 -1.83 5.72
CA LEU A 32 5.31 -1.84 6.94
C LEU A 32 4.47 -3.11 7.10
N VAL A 33 4.03 -3.73 6.00
CA VAL A 33 3.24 -4.98 6.00
C VAL A 33 3.81 -6.08 6.92
N PRO A 34 5.11 -6.45 6.89
CA PRO A 34 5.66 -7.48 7.77
C PRO A 34 5.71 -7.06 9.24
N MET A 35 5.83 -5.76 9.53
CA MET A 35 5.85 -5.26 10.91
C MET A 35 4.46 -5.30 11.55
N LEU A 36 3.41 -5.14 10.75
CA LEU A 36 2.01 -5.19 11.18
C LEU A 36 1.47 -6.63 11.34
N HIS A 37 2.21 -7.64 10.86
CA HIS A 37 1.82 -9.05 11.00
C HIS A 37 2.15 -9.59 12.39
N HIS A 38 1.20 -9.48 13.33
CA HIS A 38 1.33 -10.00 14.70
C HIS A 38 0.87 -11.45 14.89
N LEU A 39 0.25 -12.08 13.88
CA LEU A 39 -0.27 -13.44 14.01
C LEU A 39 0.83 -14.49 13.85
N LYS A 40 0.78 -15.52 14.72
CA LYS A 40 1.62 -16.72 14.63
C LYS A 40 1.39 -17.51 13.33
N GLN A 41 0.17 -17.48 12.80
CA GLN A 41 -0.15 -18.08 11.50
C GLN A 41 0.07 -17.07 10.37
N ARG A 42 0.99 -17.40 9.46
CA ARG A 42 1.40 -16.53 8.35
C ARG A 42 0.44 -16.53 7.16
N GLY A 43 -0.37 -17.58 7.02
CA GLY A 43 -1.28 -17.75 5.89
C GLY A 43 -2.73 -17.43 6.24
N ASN A 44 -3.53 -17.14 5.22
CA ASN A 44 -4.97 -16.90 5.37
C ASN A 44 -5.81 -18.20 5.33
N THR A 45 -5.19 -19.35 5.08
CA THR A 45 -5.86 -20.65 4.88
C THR A 45 -6.73 -21.08 6.07
N PHE A 46 -6.35 -20.70 7.29
CA PHE A 46 -7.05 -21.07 8.52
C PHE A 46 -7.68 -19.86 9.22
N ARG A 47 -8.00 -18.80 8.46
CA ARG A 47 -8.57 -17.54 8.99
C ARG A 47 -9.92 -17.26 8.32
N PRO A 48 -11.02 -17.93 8.73
CA PRO A 48 -12.35 -17.57 8.24
C PRO A 48 -12.71 -16.15 8.72
N LEU A 49 -13.17 -15.31 7.79
CA LEU A 49 -13.60 -13.91 8.03
C LEU A 49 -15.12 -13.79 8.07
N THR A 50 -15.82 -14.90 8.31
CA THR A 50 -17.27 -15.02 8.41
C THR A 50 -17.60 -15.59 9.77
#